data_AF-A0A8C6WDK4-F1
#
_entry.id   AF-A0A8C6WDK4-F1
#
_cell.length_a   1.000
_cell.length_b   1.000
_cell.length_c   1.000
_cell.angle_alpha   90.00
_cell.angle_beta   90.00
_cell.angle_gamma   90.00
#
_symmetry.space_group_name_H-M   'P 1'
#
loop_
_entity.id
_entity.type
_entity.pdbx_description
1 polymer ?
#
loop_
_entity_poly.entity_id
_entity_poly.type
_entity_poly.pdbx_seq_one_letter_code
_entity_poly.pdbx_strand_id
1 'polypeptide(L)'
;MIQELTELLEEEKLSCVPVLIFANKQDLLTAAPASEIAEGLNLHTIRDRVWQIQSCSALTGEGIQDMSQCCEDWSVLFCGHIFPHCHMASK
;
A
#
# COMPACT_ATOMS: atom_id res chain seq x y z
N MET A 1 -0.59 -9.08 11.70
CA MET A 1 -0.65 -7.91 10.79
C MET A 1 0.73 -7.40 10.44
N ILE A 2 1.59 -7.01 11.40
CA ILE A 2 2.99 -6.58 11.09
C ILE A 2 3.82 -7.72 10.48
N GLN A 3 3.72 -8.95 11.03
CA GLN A 3 4.52 -10.09 10.57
C GLN A 3 4.34 -10.37 9.08
N GLU A 4 3.10 -10.44 8.59
CA GLU A 4 2.85 -10.70 7.17
C GLU A 4 3.42 -9.62 6.26
N LEU A 5 3.37 -8.34 6.65
CA LEU A 5 3.99 -7.27 5.85
C LEU A 5 5.52 -7.40 5.85
N THR A 6 6.14 -7.65 6.99
CA THR A 6 7.59 -7.81 7.09
C THR A 6 8.07 -9.00 6.25
N GLU A 7 7.43 -10.17 6.41
CA GLU A 7 7.75 -11.38 5.65
C GLU A 7 7.62 -11.15 4.13
N LEU A 8 6.60 -10.40 3.72
CA LEU A 8 6.41 -10.01 2.33
C LEU A 8 7.51 -9.06 1.83
N LEU A 9 7.89 -8.05 2.62
CA LEU A 9 8.95 -7.10 2.26
C LEU A 9 10.34 -7.74 2.20
N GLU A 10 10.54 -8.83 2.94
CA GLU A 10 11.76 -9.65 2.95
C GLU A 10 11.89 -10.57 1.72
N GLU A 11 10.86 -10.70 0.87
CA GLU A 11 11.02 -11.41 -0.40
C GLU A 11 12.06 -10.72 -1.31
N GLU A 12 13.04 -11.48 -1.80
CA GLU A 12 14.09 -10.96 -2.68
C GLU A 12 13.55 -10.22 -3.91
N LYS A 13 12.38 -10.64 -4.41
CA LYS A 13 11.69 -10.02 -5.55
C LYS A 13 11.24 -8.59 -5.27
N LEU A 14 11.04 -8.23 -4.01
CA LEU A 14 10.63 -6.91 -3.58
C LEU A 14 11.81 -6.09 -3.05
N SER A 15 12.99 -6.69 -2.88
CA SER A 15 14.18 -5.97 -2.41
C SER A 15 14.48 -4.77 -3.32
N CYS A 16 14.75 -3.62 -2.70
CA CYS A 16 15.01 -2.34 -3.38
C CYS A 16 13.85 -1.78 -4.25
N VAL A 17 12.67 -2.40 -4.27
CA VAL A 17 11.52 -1.91 -5.05
C VAL A 17 10.70 -0.93 -4.19
N PRO A 18 10.33 0.26 -4.71
CA PRO A 18 9.42 1.16 -4.02
C PRO A 18 8.07 0.51 -3.71
N VAL A 19 7.51 0.78 -2.52
CA VAL A 19 6.26 0.14 -2.06
C VAL A 19 5.17 1.17 -1.80
N LEU A 20 4.05 1.04 -2.51
CA LEU A 20 2.86 1.87 -2.32
C LEU A 20 1.82 1.09 -1.53
N ILE A 21 1.42 1.63 -0.38
CA ILE A 21 0.42 1.03 0.50
C ILE A 21 -0.90 1.78 0.32
N PHE A 22 -1.97 1.05 0.02
CA PHE A 22 -3.32 1.63 0.00
C PHE A 22 -4.02 1.43 1.35
N ALA A 23 -4.21 2.53 2.07
CA ALA A 23 -5.07 2.60 3.24
C ALA A 23 -6.54 2.59 2.78
N ASN A 24 -7.07 1.40 2.54
CA ASN A 24 -8.40 1.19 2.00
C ASN A 24 -9.51 1.41 3.06
N LYS A 25 -10.76 1.58 2.59
CA LYS A 25 -11.99 1.75 3.38
C LYS A 25 -12.14 3.10 4.08
N GLN A 26 -11.49 4.15 3.59
CA GLN A 26 -11.57 5.50 4.16
C GLN A 26 -12.96 6.15 4.02
N ASP A 27 -13.87 5.50 3.28
CA ASP A 27 -15.31 5.82 3.26
C ASP A 27 -16.02 5.51 4.59
N LEU A 28 -15.44 4.68 5.46
CA LEU A 28 -16.01 4.35 6.77
C LEU A 28 -15.55 5.36 7.82
N LEU A 29 -16.49 5.89 8.61
CA LEU A 29 -16.19 6.76 9.76
C LEU A 29 -15.31 6.09 10.83
N THR A 30 -15.28 4.75 10.85
CA THR A 30 -14.47 3.95 11.77
C THR A 30 -13.11 3.56 11.17
N ALA A 31 -12.77 4.06 9.98
CA ALA A 31 -11.50 3.75 9.35
C ALA A 31 -10.36 4.45 10.09
N ALA A 32 -9.28 3.71 10.34
CA ALA A 32 -8.05 4.29 10.84
C ALA A 32 -7.44 5.20 9.76
N PRO A 33 -6.97 6.40 10.09
CA PRO A 33 -6.28 7.26 9.14
C PRO A 33 -4.98 6.60 8.64
N ALA A 34 -4.55 6.96 7.44
CA ALA A 34 -3.33 6.43 6.84
C ALA A 34 -2.09 6.58 7.76
N SER A 35 -2.01 7.66 8.55
CA SER A 35 -0.93 7.85 9.53
C SER A 35 -0.91 6.78 10.61
N GLU A 36 -2.06 6.42 11.17
CA GLU A 36 -2.18 5.39 12.20
C GLU A 36 -1.87 3.99 11.63
N ILE A 37 -2.27 3.74 10.38
CA ILE A 37 -1.91 2.50 9.68
C ILE A 37 -0.39 2.44 9.44
N ALA A 38 0.24 3.55 9.04
CA ALA A 38 1.67 3.61 8.83
C ALA A 38 2.46 3.36 10.12
N GLU A 39 1.99 3.90 11.24
CA GLU A 39 2.53 3.61 12.56
C GLU A 39 2.31 2.14 12.95
N GLY A 40 1.10 1.62 12.81
CA GLY A 40 0.77 0.23 13.15
C GLY A 40 1.48 -0.81 12.28
N LEU A 41 1.89 -0.45 11.08
CA LEU A 41 2.71 -1.28 10.17
C LEU A 41 4.21 -1.00 10.31
N ASN A 42 4.62 -0.10 11.21
CA ASN A 42 6.00 0.31 11.40
C ASN A 42 6.70 0.74 10.09
N LEU A 43 6.00 1.40 9.16
CA LEU A 43 6.57 1.78 7.85
C LEU A 43 7.81 2.67 8.00
N HIS A 44 7.85 3.49 9.05
CA HIS A 44 8.99 4.34 9.42
C HIS A 44 10.29 3.55 9.73
N THR A 45 10.20 2.25 9.98
CA THR A 45 11.36 1.37 10.22
C THR A 45 12.00 0.87 8.92
N ILE A 46 11.27 0.93 7.80
CA ILE A 46 11.74 0.56 6.47
C ILE A 46 12.70 1.66 5.99
N ARG A 47 13.95 1.28 5.71
CA ARG A 47 15.04 2.21 5.29
C ARG A 47 15.75 1.77 4.03
N ASP A 48 15.52 0.55 3.59
CA ASP A 48 16.13 -0.08 2.42
C ASP A 48 15.42 0.29 1.11
N ARG A 49 14.24 0.92 1.18
CA ARG A 49 13.43 1.34 0.03
C ARG A 49 12.56 2.54 0.35
N VAL A 50 12.07 3.19 -0.71
CA VAL A 50 11.07 4.25 -0.58
C VAL A 50 9.69 3.61 -0.39
N TRP A 51 8.88 4.18 0.49
CA TRP A 51 7.49 3.79 0.67
C TRP A 51 6.57 5.01 0.70
N GLN A 52 5.32 4.79 0.33
CA GLN A 52 4.24 5.79 0.35
C GLN A 52 2.98 5.09 0.85
N ILE A 53 2.13 5.83 1.56
CA ILE A 53 0.80 5.36 1.95
C ILE A 53 -0.26 6.33 1.45
N GLN A 54 -1.28 5.80 0.77
CA GLN A 54 -2.36 6.58 0.19
C GLN A 54 -3.70 6.14 0.76
N SER A 55 -4.47 7.08 1.28
CA SER A 55 -5.88 6.87 1.62
C SER A 55 -6.69 6.63 0.35
N CYS A 56 -7.45 5.54 0.33
CA CYS A 56 -8.34 5.22 -0.79
C CYS A 56 -9.63 4.54 -0.33
N SER A 57 -10.61 4.53 -1.24
CA SER A 57 -11.78 3.67 -1.13
C SER A 57 -11.92 2.85 -2.40
N ALA A 58 -11.76 1.53 -2.29
CA ALA A 58 -11.98 0.62 -3.41
C ALA A 58 -13.45 0.60 -3.88
N LEU A 59 -14.37 1.04 -3.03
CA LEU A 59 -15.81 1.06 -3.31
C LEU A 59 -16.19 2.26 -4.18
N THR A 60 -15.63 3.43 -3.91
CA THR A 60 -15.88 4.66 -4.68
C THR A 60 -14.83 4.90 -5.77
N GLY A 61 -13.68 4.23 -5.70
CA GLY A 61 -12.51 4.46 -6.55
C GLY A 61 -11.68 5.68 -6.14
N GLU A 62 -12.08 6.41 -5.09
CA GLU A 62 -11.39 7.60 -4.62
C GLU A 62 -9.99 7.26 -4.10
N GLY A 63 -8.99 8.08 -4.44
CA GLY A 63 -7.59 7.91 -4.03
C GLY A 63 -6.80 6.84 -4.79
N ILE A 64 -7.47 5.97 -5.57
CA ILE A 64 -6.80 4.97 -6.42
C ILE A 64 -6.34 5.61 -7.73
N GLN A 65 -7.22 6.40 -8.34
CA GLN A 65 -6.98 6.96 -9.67
C GLN A 65 -5.86 8.01 -9.70
N ASP A 66 -5.78 8.84 -8.65
CA ASP A 66 -4.79 9.90 -8.48
C ASP A 66 -3.34 9.36 -8.42
N MET A 67 -3.16 8.25 -7.71
CA MET A 67 -1.85 7.58 -7.56
C MET A 67 -1.49 6.68 -8.74
N SER A 68 -2.47 6.09 -9.42
CA SER A 68 -2.21 5.18 -10.54
C SER A 68 -1.46 5.83 -11.72
N GLN A 69 -1.53 7.16 -11.84
CA GLN A 69 -0.85 7.94 -12.88
C GLN A 69 0.61 8.29 -12.51
N CYS A 70 0.95 8.37 -11.22
CA CYS A 70 2.27 8.80 -10.74
C CYS A 70 3.24 7.65 -10.45
N CYS A 71 2.74 6.41 -10.37
CA CYS A 71 3.46 5.27 -9.82
C CYS A 71 3.65 4.13 -10.83
N GLU A 72 4.17 4.42 -12.03
CA GLU A 72 4.47 3.37 -13.02
C GLU A 72 5.54 2.37 -12.52
N ASP A 73 6.40 2.77 -11.56
CA ASP A 73 7.52 1.98 -11.02
C ASP A 73 7.32 1.41 -9.61
N TRP A 74 6.10 1.44 -9.05
CA TRP A 74 5.86 1.02 -7.65
C TRP A 74 5.17 -0.33 -7.55
N SER A 75 5.64 -1.18 -6.64
CA SER A 75 4.91 -2.36 -6.20
C SER A 75 3.74 -1.94 -5.32
N VAL A 76 2.53 -2.33 -5.71
CA VAL A 76 1.30 -1.94 -5.00
C VAL A 76 0.89 -3.01 -4.00
N LEU A 77 0.75 -2.59 -2.74
CA LEU A 77 0.23 -3.40 -1.65
C LEU A 77 -1.21 -2.97 -1.35
N PHE A 78 -2.18 -3.81 -1.73
CA PHE A 78 -3.53 -3.75 -1.17
C PHE A 78 -3.58 -4.62 0.07
N CYS A 79 -4.37 -4.23 1.07
CA CYS A 79 -4.61 -4.98 2.30
C CYS A 79 -4.81 -6.49 2.01
N GLY A 80 -3.74 -7.28 2.12
CA GLY A 80 -3.71 -8.74 1.91
C GLY A 80 -3.27 -9.28 0.55
N HIS A 81 -2.95 -8.47 -0.47
CA HIS A 81 -2.50 -8.97 -1.79
C HIS A 81 -1.49 -8.00 -2.45
N ILE A 82 -0.33 -8.54 -2.87
CA ILE A 82 0.68 -7.84 -3.67
C ILE A 82 0.37 -8.03 -5.14
N PHE A 83 0.27 -6.93 -5.87
CA PHE A 83 0.25 -6.97 -7.33
C PHE A 83 1.64 -6.55 -7.85
N PRO A 84 2.38 -7.44 -8.53
CA PRO A 84 3.72 -7.16 -9.06
C PRO A 84 3.72 -6.15 -10.23
N HIS A 85 2.54 -5.67 -10.61
CA HIS A 85 2.30 -4.59 -11.55
C HIS A 85 1.03 -3.88 -11.10
N CYS A 86 0.88 -2.58 -11.39
CA CYS A 86 -0.37 -1.85 -11.20
C CYS A 86 -1.45 -2.37 -12.17
N HIS A 87 -1.86 -3.63 -12.04
CA HIS A 87 -3.09 -4.13 -12.64
C HIS A 87 -4.19 -3.81 -11.65
N MET A 88 -4.87 -2.67 -11.88
CA MET A 88 -6.15 -2.40 -11.25
C MET A 88 -7.01 -3.66 -11.41
N ALA A 89 -7.38 -4.27 -10.30
CA ALA A 89 -8.38 -5.32 -10.28
C ALA A 89 -9.72 -4.69 -10.69
N SER A 90 -9.95 -4.55 -12.00
CA SER A 90 -11.29 -4.46 -12.55
C SER A 90 -11.87 -5.87 -12.52
N LYS A 91 -12.46 -6.26 -11.38
CA LYS A 91 -13.65 -7.13 -11.29
C LYS A 91 -14.27 -7.02 -9.89
#